data_AF-A0A6I3CZS3-F1
#
_entry.id   AF-A0A6I3CZS3-F1
#
_cell.length_a   1.000
_cell.length_b   1.000
_cell.length_c   1.000
_cell.angle_alpha   90.00
_cell.angle_beta   90.00
_cell.angle_gamma   90.00
#
_symmetry.space_group_name_H-M   'P 1'
#
loop_
_entity.id
_entity.type
_entity.pdbx_description
1 polymer ?
#
loop_
_entity_poly.entity_id
_entity_poly.type
_entity_poly.pdbx_seq_one_letter_code
_entity_poly.pdbx_strand_id
1 'polypeptide(L)' 'REIADYVATGEPLQVAGGFTLDGLSAPFIERIEGETSNVIGLSLPLLRKTINHLGYDWFAIANSRSVKSEVAI' A
#
# COMPACT_ATOMS: atom_id res chain seq x y z
N ARG A 1 23.91 10.20 -11.09
CA ARG A 1 23.23 10.17 -12.41
C ARG A 1 21.86 9.52 -12.28
N GLU A 2 21.80 8.31 -11.72
CA GLU A 2 20.55 7.54 -11.54
C GLU A 2 19.40 8.31 -10.89
N ILE A 3 19.67 9.10 -9.83
CA ILE A 3 18.62 9.92 -9.19
C ILE A 3 18.05 10.97 -10.16
N ALA A 4 18.89 11.65 -10.95
CA ALA A 4 18.42 12.65 -11.90
C ALA A 4 17.62 12.00 -13.04
N ASP A 5 18.08 10.84 -13.51
CA ASP A 5 17.39 10.06 -14.54
C ASP A 5 16.03 9.55 -14.01
N TYR A 6 15.94 9.12 -12.75
CA TYR A 6 14.67 8.70 -12.13
C TYR A 6 13.73 9.89 -11.89
N VAL A 7 14.23 11.03 -11.40
CA VAL A 7 13.43 12.26 -11.25
C VAL A 7 12.86 12.73 -12.59
N ALA A 8 13.62 12.60 -13.68
CA ALA A 8 13.16 12.96 -15.02
C ALA A 8 11.97 12.09 -15.52
N THR A 9 11.71 10.93 -14.91
CA THR A 9 10.53 10.10 -15.23
C THR A 9 9.23 10.71 -14.70
N GLY A 10 9.31 11.60 -13.70
CA GLY A 10 8.16 12.20 -13.03
C GLY A 10 7.44 11.28 -12.02
N GLU A 11 7.74 9.98 -11.98
CA GLU A 11 7.19 9.03 -11.00
C GLU A 11 7.38 9.48 -9.54
N PRO A 12 8.57 9.98 -9.11
CA PRO A 12 8.80 10.36 -7.71
C PRO A 12 7.89 11.49 -7.21
N LEU A 13 7.33 12.28 -8.13
CA LEU A 13 6.48 13.43 -7.80
C LEU A 13 5.03 13.03 -7.50
N GLN A 14 4.64 11.80 -7.82
CA GLN A 14 3.27 11.30 -7.68
C GLN A 14 3.07 10.41 -6.45
N VAL A 15 4.14 10.12 -5.70
CA VAL A 15 4.14 9.12 -4.62
C VAL A 15 4.82 9.65 -3.36
N ALA A 16 4.35 9.19 -2.21
CA ALA A 16 4.95 9.54 -0.94
C ALA A 16 6.39 8.96 -0.86
N GLY A 17 7.33 9.78 -0.40
CA GLY A 17 8.74 9.37 -0.26
C GLY A 17 9.50 9.22 -1.58
N GLY A 18 8.86 9.47 -2.73
CA GLY A 18 9.51 9.48 -4.04
C GLY A 18 9.94 8.11 -4.56
N PHE A 19 9.32 7.03 -4.09
CA PHE A 19 9.55 5.69 -4.61
C PHE A 19 8.28 4.82 -4.51
N THR A 20 8.24 3.77 -5.32
CA THR A 20 7.27 2.68 -5.31
C THR A 20 7.97 1.33 -5.22
N LEU A 21 7.29 0.32 -4.68
CA LEU A 21 7.82 -1.05 -4.57
C LEU A 21 7.77 -1.83 -5.88
N ASP A 22 6.91 -1.40 -6.80
CA ASP A 22 6.56 -2.07 -8.04
C ASP A 22 6.77 -1.22 -9.31
N GLY A 23 7.29 0.01 -9.17
CA GLY A 23 7.62 0.92 -10.27
C GLY A 23 9.12 1.04 -10.56
N LEU A 24 9.53 2.16 -11.17
CA LEU A 24 10.89 2.33 -11.69
C LEU A 24 11.94 2.47 -10.58
N SER A 25 11.53 2.77 -9.34
CA SER A 25 12.44 2.76 -8.20
C SER A 25 12.76 1.37 -7.65
N ALA A 26 11.99 0.34 -7.99
CA ALA A 26 12.12 -0.99 -7.39
C ALA A 26 13.56 -1.56 -7.44
N PRO A 27 14.35 -1.38 -8.51
CA PRO A 27 15.74 -1.84 -8.55
C PRO A 27 16.66 -1.19 -7.52
N PHE A 28 16.32 -0.02 -6.96
CA PHE A 28 17.12 0.65 -5.93
C PHE A 28 16.82 0.14 -4.52
N ILE A 29 15.80 -0.73 -4.35
CA ILE A 29 15.38 -1.25 -3.05
C ILE A 29 16.14 -2.54 -2.77
N GLU A 30 17.25 -2.42 -2.04
CA GLU A 30 18.08 -3.57 -1.69
C GLU A 30 17.40 -4.50 -0.66
N ARG A 31 16.66 -3.91 0.29
CA ARG A 31 16.05 -4.65 1.40
C ARG A 31 14.86 -3.91 1.99
N ILE A 32 13.87 -4.67 2.44
CA ILE A 32 12.75 -4.19 3.26
C ILE A 32 12.79 -4.95 4.59
N GLU A 33 12.77 -4.22 5.70
CA GLU A 33 12.62 -4.80 7.04
C GLU A 33 11.25 -4.43 7.61
N GLY A 34 10.48 -5.44 8.03
CA GLY A 34 9.11 -5.27 8.53
C GLY A 34 8.05 -5.77 7.54
N GLU A 35 6.94 -5.04 7.43
CA GLU A 35 5.76 -5.47 6.67
C GLU A 35 5.62 -4.70 5.36
N THR A 36 5.76 -5.38 4.23
CA THR A 36 5.72 -4.78 2.89
C THR A 36 4.41 -4.03 2.61
N SER A 37 3.27 -4.56 3.03
CA SER A 37 1.97 -3.89 2.82
C SER A 37 1.90 -2.55 3.55
N ASN A 38 2.62 -2.40 4.66
CA ASN A 38 2.69 -1.14 5.40
C ASN A 38 3.44 -0.07 4.60
N VAL A 39 4.46 -0.45 3.83
CA VAL A 39 5.18 0.45 2.91
C VAL A 39 4.25 0.91 1.77
N ILE A 40 3.33 0.05 1.31
CA ILE A 40 2.30 0.40 0.32
C ILE A 40 1.25 1.35 0.92
N GLY A 41 1.08 1.34 2.25
CA GLY A 41 0.22 2.28 2.98
C GLY A 41 -0.72 1.66 4.01
N LEU A 42 -0.74 0.33 4.16
CA LEU A 42 -1.56 -0.34 5.18
C LEU A 42 -0.98 -1.68 5.61
N SER A 43 -0.72 -1.85 6.91
CA SER A 43 -0.39 -3.16 7.46
C SER A 43 -1.59 -4.12 7.39
N LEU A 44 -1.55 -5.06 6.44
CA LEU A 44 -2.53 -6.13 6.32
C LEU A 44 -2.41 -7.17 7.45
N PRO A 45 -1.19 -7.56 7.91
CA PRO A 45 -1.08 -8.46 9.05
C PRO A 45 -1.65 -7.84 10.33
N LEU A 46 -1.39 -6.56 10.59
CA LEU A 46 -1.98 -5.84 11.73
C LEU A 46 -3.50 -5.74 11.57
N LEU A 47 -3.99 -5.32 10.41
CA LEU A 47 -5.42 -5.22 10.15
C LEU A 47 -6.14 -6.56 10.39
N ARG A 48 -5.61 -7.66 9.86
CA ARG A 48 -6.15 -9.01 10.08
C ARG A 48 -6.16 -9.37 11.57
N LYS A 49 -5.07 -9.12 12.30
CA LYS A 49 -4.99 -9.38 13.75
C LYS A 49 -6.03 -8.57 14.51
N THR A 50 -6.19 -7.29 14.18
CA THR A 50 -7.16 -6.39 14.81
C THR A 50 -8.60 -6.84 14.55
N ILE A 51 -8.93 -7.20 13.31
CA ILE A 51 -10.25 -7.75 12.95
C ILE A 51 -10.57 -8.99 13.78
N ASN A 52 -9.63 -9.93 13.87
CA ASN A 52 -9.78 -11.13 14.69
C ASN A 52 -9.91 -10.81 16.18
N HIS A 53 -9.15 -9.82 16.68
CA HIS A 53 -9.22 -9.38 18.08
C HIS A 53 -10.57 -8.75 18.44
N LEU A 54 -11.19 -8.06 17.48
CA LEU A 54 -12.55 -7.50 17.62
C LEU A 54 -13.65 -8.59 17.50
N GLY A 55 -13.29 -9.85 17.29
CA GLY A 55 -14.22 -10.97 17.22
C GLY A 55 -14.84 -11.20 15.84
N TYR A 56 -14.30 -10.56 14.80
CA TYR A 56 -14.74 -10.76 13.41
C TYR A 56 -13.83 -11.75 12.67
N ASP A 57 -14.40 -12.51 11.74
CA ASP A 57 -13.62 -13.36 10.85
C ASP A 57 -13.07 -12.57 9.65
N TRP A 58 -11.79 -12.75 9.37
CA TRP A 58 -11.12 -12.07 8.26
C TRP A 58 -11.76 -12.35 6.90
N PHE A 59 -12.10 -13.61 6.60
CA PHE A 59 -12.66 -13.96 5.29
C PHE A 59 -14.11 -13.52 5.15
N ALA A 60 -14.86 -13.42 6.25
CA ALA A 60 -16.17 -12.80 6.24
C ALA A 60 -16.09 -11.32 5.84
N ILE A 61 -15.11 -10.56 6.35
CA ILE A 61 -14.91 -9.15 5.97
C ILE A 61 -14.35 -9.02 4.56
N ALA A 62 -13.33 -9.80 4.21
CA ALA A 62 -12.67 -9.73 2.90
C ALA A 62 -13.63 -10.05 1.73
N ASN A 63 -14.66 -10.87 1.97
CA ASN A 63 -15.68 -11.20 0.99
C ASN A 63 -16.94 -10.34 1.09
N SER A 64 -16.97 -9.34 1.98
CA SER A 64 -18.12 -8.45 2.11
C SER A 64 -18.28 -7.59 0.85
N ARG A 65 -19.52 -7.51 0.33
CA ARG A 65 -19.81 -6.64 -0.82
C ARG A 65 -19.76 -5.18 -0.38
N SER A 66 -19.05 -4.35 -1.14
CA SER A 66 -19.12 -2.89 -0.99
C SER A 66 -20.56 -2.43 -1.18
N VAL A 67 -21.11 -1.79 -0.16
CA VAL A 67 -22.35 -1.02 -0.28
C VAL A 67 -22.01 0.24 -1.06
N LYS A 68 -22.58 0.43 -2.24
CA LYS A 68 -22.49 1.71 -2.94
C LYS A 68 -23.17 2.77 -2.08
N SER A 69 -22.39 3.69 -1.54
CA SER A 69 -22.92 4.92 -0.97
C SER A 69 -23.41 5.81 -2.12
N GLU A 70 -24.70 5.76 -2.44
CA GLU A 70 -25.35 6.83 -3.19
C GLU A 70 -25.45 8.05 -2.25
N VAL A 71 -24.39 8.84 -2.21
CA VAL A 71 -24.53 10.24 -1.84
C VAL A 71 -24.92 10.96 -3.13
N ALA A 72 -26.23 11.03 -3.36
CA ALA A 72 -26.81 11.98 -4.30
C ALA A 72 -26.58 13.38 -3.72
N ILE A 73 -25.74 14.18 -4.39
CA ILE A 73 -25.85 15.63 -4.39
C ILE A 73 -26.60 16.01 -5.65
#